data_AF-A0A6J4J1R4-F1
#
_entry.id   AF-A0A6J4J1R4-F1
#
_cell.length_a   1.000
_cell.length_b   1.000
_cell.length_c   1.000
_cell.angle_alpha   90.00
_cell.angle_beta   90.00
_cell.angle_gamma   90.00
#
_symmetry.space_group_name_H-M   'P 1'
#
loop_
_entity.id
_entity.type
_entity.pdbx_description
1 polymer ?
#
loop_
_entity_poly.entity_id
_entity_poly.type
_entity_poly.pdbx_seq_one_letter_code
_entity_poly.pdbx_strand_id
1 'polypeptide(L)'
;MCGPTSSRADGPSGPTRRQLLLAGAAAPLLPRLPRRAPAVALGSAEVQPRSAWGADLGPRGRLSEEAPQDVRFLLVHHTASSNGYAQSEVPGILRGFYGFHTTQKGWPDLAYNFMVDRFGRVWEGRTGSLDGPVKGDATGGSQGFALLACFIGDHTSEPPSAAALDAMGAVLGALALRHQIDVRPGSKATFVSRGSNLHPAGTSVTTATIAGHRNMSRTSCPGDACYRLLPSRLVPAAVAAAGLAAPPPAAPSSTAAVPSAAPPVPSTAPATVPAIPPGETVPPESLSQLPLDPAPPPTVSPAPPGLLDRVSRTAERRREPVAAGAAAGALLTVAGMAALVLRRRGNREATPREDPHHPDEPD
;
A
#
# COMPACT_ATOMS: atom_id res chain seq x y z
N MET A 1 -23.16 -36.85 93.12
CA MET A 1 -22.87 -38.29 93.02
C MET A 1 -23.51 -38.83 91.75
N CYS A 2 -22.93 -39.87 91.14
CA CYS A 2 -23.45 -40.69 90.03
C CYS A 2 -23.86 -40.01 88.71
N GLY A 3 -23.15 -40.34 87.62
CA GLY A 3 -23.78 -40.65 86.32
C GLY A 3 -23.94 -42.17 86.19
N PRO A 4 -23.93 -42.78 84.99
CA PRO A 4 -24.14 -42.21 83.64
C PRO A 4 -25.20 -43.01 82.82
N THR A 5 -25.65 -42.50 81.67
CA THR A 5 -26.17 -43.35 80.58
C THR A 5 -25.79 -42.80 79.20
N SER A 6 -25.32 -43.67 78.32
CA SER A 6 -24.98 -43.35 76.93
C SER A 6 -26.10 -43.80 75.99
N SER A 7 -26.36 -43.06 74.91
CA SER A 7 -26.70 -43.70 73.63
C SER A 7 -26.35 -42.83 72.42
N ARG A 8 -25.96 -43.54 71.35
CA ARG A 8 -25.52 -43.18 70.00
C ARG A 8 -25.85 -41.80 69.41
N ALA A 9 -24.88 -41.31 68.64
CA ALA A 9 -25.06 -40.31 67.60
C ALA A 9 -25.64 -40.93 66.32
N ASP A 10 -26.52 -40.19 65.64
CA ASP A 10 -26.79 -40.32 64.21
C ASP A 10 -26.13 -39.14 63.48
N GLY A 11 -25.32 -39.44 62.46
CA GLY A 11 -24.64 -38.41 61.66
C GLY A 11 -25.56 -37.84 60.57
N PRO A 12 -25.40 -36.56 60.19
CA PRO A 12 -26.18 -35.98 59.10
C PRO A 12 -25.91 -36.72 57.78
N SER A 13 -26.98 -37.11 57.09
CA SER A 13 -26.90 -37.87 55.85
C SER A 13 -26.15 -37.11 54.75
N GLY A 14 -25.12 -37.73 54.18
CA GLY A 14 -24.39 -37.15 53.05
C GLY A 14 -25.27 -37.00 51.80
N PRO A 15 -25.01 -35.97 50.94
CA PRO A 15 -25.84 -35.70 49.78
C PRO A 15 -25.80 -36.87 48.78
N THR A 16 -26.98 -37.25 48.29
CA THR A 16 -27.13 -38.38 47.37
C THR A 16 -26.50 -38.11 46.00
N ARG A 17 -26.12 -39.21 45.32
CA ARG A 17 -25.40 -39.28 44.03
C ARG A 17 -26.06 -38.59 42.82
N ARG A 18 -27.13 -37.80 43.02
CA ARG A 18 -27.94 -37.13 41.99
C ARG A 18 -27.81 -35.59 42.01
N GLN A 19 -26.81 -35.04 42.71
CA GLN A 19 -26.52 -33.60 42.77
C GLN A 19 -25.16 -33.18 42.14
N LEU A 20 -24.41 -34.08 41.53
CA LEU A 20 -23.26 -33.75 40.69
C LEU A 20 -23.63 -33.87 39.21
N LEU A 21 -24.12 -32.78 38.57
CA LEU A 21 -24.15 -32.64 37.10
C LEU A 21 -24.52 -31.23 36.55
N LEU A 22 -24.62 -30.18 37.37
CA LEU A 22 -24.99 -28.83 36.93
C LEU A 22 -23.99 -27.72 37.36
N ALA A 23 -22.70 -28.05 37.35
CA ALA A 23 -21.61 -27.07 37.39
C ALA A 23 -21.02 -26.88 35.97
N GLY A 24 -21.89 -26.51 35.02
CA GLY A 24 -21.44 -26.12 33.67
C GLY A 24 -20.71 -24.79 33.73
N ALA A 25 -19.38 -24.82 33.62
CA ALA A 25 -18.55 -23.63 33.68
C ALA A 25 -18.86 -22.69 32.51
N ALA A 26 -19.58 -21.59 32.79
CA ALA A 26 -19.74 -20.48 31.86
C ALA A 26 -18.41 -19.72 31.75
N ALA A 27 -17.49 -20.24 30.94
CA ALA A 27 -16.27 -19.53 30.59
C ALA A 27 -16.65 -18.26 29.80
N PRO A 28 -16.22 -17.05 30.24
CA PRO A 28 -16.54 -15.83 29.50
C PRO A 28 -15.89 -15.89 28.12
N LEU A 29 -16.69 -15.69 27.07
CA LEU A 29 -16.17 -15.41 25.72
C LEU A 29 -15.51 -14.02 25.73
N LEU A 30 -14.26 -13.97 26.19
CA LEU A 30 -13.39 -12.84 25.93
C LEU A 30 -13.23 -12.72 24.41
N PRO A 31 -13.47 -11.55 23.80
CA PRO A 31 -13.25 -11.36 22.38
C PRO A 31 -11.77 -11.64 22.10
N ARG A 32 -11.49 -12.66 21.29
CA ARG A 32 -10.13 -12.92 20.80
C ARG A 32 -9.72 -11.72 19.95
N LEU A 33 -8.89 -10.85 20.52
CA LEU A 33 -8.19 -9.82 19.75
C LEU A 33 -7.52 -10.50 18.54
N PRO A 34 -7.69 -9.98 17.32
CA PRO A 34 -7.11 -10.60 16.14
C PRO A 34 -5.59 -10.67 16.33
N ARG A 35 -5.05 -11.90 16.37
CA ARG A 35 -3.61 -12.11 16.53
C ARG A 35 -2.93 -11.54 15.29
N ARG A 36 -2.29 -10.38 15.44
CA ARG A 36 -1.49 -9.75 14.38
C ARG A 36 -0.54 -10.81 13.81
N ALA A 37 -0.60 -11.00 12.49
CA ALA A 37 0.33 -11.90 11.82
C ALA A 37 1.77 -11.42 12.07
N PRO A 38 2.72 -12.34 12.34
CA PRO A 38 4.12 -11.95 12.49
C PRO A 38 4.64 -11.32 11.21
N ALA A 39 5.63 -10.42 11.34
CA ALA A 39 6.38 -9.95 10.18
C ALA A 39 7.14 -11.11 9.54
N VAL A 40 7.34 -11.02 8.22
CA VAL A 40 8.14 -11.94 7.42
C VAL A 40 9.43 -11.22 7.02
N ALA A 41 10.57 -11.87 7.17
CA ALA A 41 11.85 -11.32 6.77
C ALA A 41 12.01 -11.37 5.24
N LEU A 42 12.35 -10.22 4.65
CA LEU A 42 12.74 -10.06 3.25
C LEU A 42 14.13 -9.44 3.25
N GLY A 43 15.17 -10.27 3.30
CA GLY A 43 16.54 -9.80 3.49
C GLY A 43 16.68 -9.00 4.80
N SER A 44 17.05 -7.73 4.67
CA SER A 44 17.17 -6.77 5.78
C SER A 44 15.85 -6.04 6.12
N ALA A 45 14.75 -6.28 5.40
CA ALA A 45 13.44 -5.69 5.67
C ALA A 45 12.50 -6.62 6.45
N GLU A 46 11.79 -6.08 7.44
CA GLU A 46 10.64 -6.74 8.06
C GLU A 46 9.35 -6.32 7.37
N VAL A 47 8.64 -7.28 6.77
CA VAL A 47 7.42 -7.03 5.99
C VAL A 47 6.20 -7.60 6.72
N GLN A 48 5.20 -6.77 6.95
CA GLN A 48 3.88 -7.23 7.39
C GLN A 48 3.20 -7.98 6.23
N PRO A 49 2.88 -9.28 6.34
CA PRO A 49 2.32 -10.06 5.24
C PRO A 49 0.90 -9.61 4.89
N ARG A 50 0.40 -10.00 3.71
CA ARG A 50 -0.97 -9.75 3.25
C ARG A 50 -2.03 -10.08 4.30
N SER A 51 -1.81 -11.17 5.05
CA SER A 51 -2.69 -11.64 6.13
C SER A 51 -2.79 -10.68 7.33
N ALA A 52 -1.87 -9.72 7.49
CA ALA A 52 -1.91 -8.72 8.55
C ALA A 52 -2.94 -7.59 8.31
N TRP A 53 -3.45 -7.45 7.08
CA TRP A 53 -4.37 -6.36 6.70
C TRP A 53 -5.53 -6.77 5.77
N GLY A 54 -5.34 -7.83 4.97
CA GLY A 54 -6.26 -8.26 3.91
C GLY A 54 -6.33 -9.77 3.74
N ALA A 55 -6.37 -10.54 4.85
CA ALA A 55 -6.48 -12.00 4.82
C ALA A 55 -7.73 -12.52 4.08
N ASP A 56 -8.80 -11.74 4.08
CA ASP A 56 -10.08 -11.97 3.38
C ASP A 56 -10.11 -11.40 1.95
N LEU A 57 -9.04 -10.71 1.53
CA LEU A 57 -8.95 -10.01 0.24
C LEU A 57 -8.00 -10.73 -0.70
N GLY A 58 -8.48 -11.80 -1.35
CA GLY A 58 -7.75 -12.47 -2.44
C GLY A 58 -7.75 -11.66 -3.75
N PRO A 59 -6.93 -12.03 -4.74
CA PRO A 59 -6.99 -11.44 -6.08
C PRO A 59 -8.36 -11.64 -6.76
N ARG A 60 -8.81 -10.64 -7.51
CA ARG A 60 -10.03 -10.65 -8.33
C ARG A 60 -9.82 -11.20 -9.74
N GLY A 61 -8.59 -11.58 -10.09
CA GLY A 61 -8.22 -12.14 -11.39
C GLY A 61 -6.83 -12.77 -11.34
N ARG A 62 -6.38 -13.30 -12.48
CA ARG A 62 -5.07 -13.97 -12.58
C ARG A 62 -3.94 -12.96 -12.39
N LEU A 63 -3.09 -13.21 -11.39
CA LEU A 63 -1.79 -12.54 -11.28
C LEU A 63 -0.77 -13.20 -12.20
N SER A 64 0.20 -12.43 -12.67
CA SER A 64 1.31 -12.90 -13.49
C SER A 64 2.62 -12.44 -12.87
N GLU A 65 3.70 -13.20 -13.10
CA GLU A 65 5.05 -12.90 -12.63
C GLU A 65 5.93 -12.50 -13.82
N GLU A 66 6.87 -11.58 -13.63
CA GLU A 66 8.01 -11.47 -14.54
C GLU A 66 8.85 -12.74 -14.43
N ALA A 67 9.58 -13.12 -15.48
CA ALA A 67 10.59 -14.15 -15.29
C ALA A 67 11.63 -13.64 -14.27
N PRO A 68 12.26 -14.49 -13.43
CA PRO A 68 13.26 -14.02 -12.47
C PRO A 68 14.38 -13.21 -13.14
N GLN A 69 14.81 -13.66 -14.32
CA GLN A 69 15.80 -12.98 -15.16
C GLN A 69 15.26 -11.77 -15.93
N ASP A 70 13.98 -11.39 -15.81
CA ASP A 70 13.42 -10.17 -16.40
C ASP A 70 13.41 -8.99 -15.41
N VAL A 71 13.52 -9.20 -14.09
CA VAL A 71 13.59 -8.05 -13.18
C VAL A 71 14.91 -7.28 -13.42
N ARG A 72 14.83 -5.97 -13.67
CA ARG A 72 15.92 -5.09 -14.09
C ARG A 72 16.08 -3.84 -13.23
N PHE A 73 14.97 -3.31 -12.70
CA PHE A 73 14.97 -2.09 -11.89
C PHE A 73 13.84 -2.09 -10.85
N LEU A 74 13.86 -1.12 -9.95
CA LEU A 74 12.90 -0.94 -8.87
C LEU A 74 12.22 0.42 -9.02
N LEU A 75 10.89 0.44 -8.91
CA LEU A 75 10.07 1.63 -9.09
C LEU A 75 9.53 2.15 -7.75
N VAL A 76 9.83 3.41 -7.48
CA VAL A 76 9.33 4.15 -6.31
C VAL A 76 8.11 4.98 -6.69
N HIS A 77 7.04 4.76 -5.93
CA HIS A 77 5.75 5.44 -6.06
C HIS A 77 5.36 6.16 -4.78
N HIS A 78 4.34 7.01 -4.88
CA HIS A 78 3.51 7.44 -3.76
C HIS A 78 2.04 7.17 -4.08
N THR A 79 1.17 7.17 -3.07
CA THR A 79 -0.29 6.99 -3.25
C THR A 79 -1.01 8.29 -3.59
N ALA A 80 -0.37 9.46 -3.40
CA ALA A 80 -0.99 10.79 -3.44
C ALA A 80 -2.22 10.91 -2.51
N SER A 81 -2.22 10.16 -1.40
CA SER A 81 -3.24 10.23 -0.35
C SER A 81 -2.82 11.18 0.77
N SER A 82 -3.73 11.54 1.68
CA SER A 82 -3.37 12.33 2.87
C SER A 82 -2.22 11.70 3.68
N ASN A 83 -1.34 12.54 4.23
CA ASN A 83 -0.29 12.15 5.18
C ASN A 83 -0.81 12.09 6.64
N GLY A 84 -1.98 12.67 6.91
CA GLY A 84 -2.57 12.88 8.24
C GLY A 84 -3.27 11.66 8.83
N TYR A 85 -2.70 10.46 8.71
CA TYR A 85 -3.26 9.22 9.26
C TYR A 85 -2.46 8.69 10.47
N ALA A 86 -3.14 7.95 11.34
CA ALA A 86 -2.60 7.27 12.50
C ALA A 86 -2.09 5.85 12.17
N GLN A 87 -1.20 5.33 13.02
CA GLN A 87 -0.55 4.03 12.79
C GLN A 87 -1.53 2.84 12.81
N SER A 88 -2.64 2.95 13.53
CA SER A 88 -3.74 1.97 13.57
C SER A 88 -4.61 1.96 12.32
N GLU A 89 -4.64 3.03 11.53
CA GLU A 89 -5.52 3.17 10.35
C GLU A 89 -4.96 2.50 9.09
N VAL A 90 -3.65 2.24 9.05
CA VAL A 90 -2.95 1.74 7.86
C VAL A 90 -3.55 0.46 7.27
N PRO A 91 -3.95 -0.57 8.05
CA PRO A 91 -4.68 -1.71 7.49
C PRO A 91 -5.98 -1.31 6.78
N GLY A 92 -6.74 -0.36 7.32
CA GLY A 92 -7.94 0.18 6.67
C GLY A 92 -7.64 0.94 5.37
N ILE A 93 -6.56 1.73 5.37
CA ILE A 93 -6.07 2.46 4.20
C ILE A 93 -5.65 1.50 3.07
N LEU A 94 -4.91 0.43 3.39
CA LEU A 94 -4.52 -0.61 2.43
C LEU A 94 -5.73 -1.32 1.82
N ARG A 95 -6.76 -1.64 2.63
CA ARG A 95 -8.04 -2.18 2.15
C ARG A 95 -8.78 -1.20 1.24
N GLY A 96 -8.72 0.10 1.55
CA GLY A 96 -9.24 1.17 0.69
C GLY A 96 -8.57 1.21 -0.68
N PHE A 97 -7.24 1.17 -0.73
CA PHE A 97 -6.48 1.09 -1.98
C PHE A 97 -6.78 -0.19 -2.77
N TYR A 98 -6.88 -1.35 -2.11
CA TYR A 98 -7.30 -2.59 -2.76
C TYR A 98 -8.70 -2.44 -3.37
N GLY A 99 -9.67 -1.88 -2.62
CA GLY A 99 -11.02 -1.63 -3.12
C GLY A 99 -11.02 -0.73 -4.35
N PHE A 100 -10.31 0.39 -4.31
CA PHE A 100 -10.16 1.31 -5.44
C PHE A 100 -9.53 0.63 -6.67
N HIS A 101 -8.40 -0.07 -6.50
CA HIS A 101 -7.71 -0.77 -7.59
C HIS A 101 -8.58 -1.86 -8.22
N THR A 102 -9.25 -2.67 -7.41
CA THR A 102 -10.04 -3.81 -7.90
C THR A 102 -11.41 -3.44 -8.47
N THR A 103 -12.00 -2.31 -8.04
CA THR A 103 -13.32 -1.87 -8.54
C THR A 103 -13.23 -0.77 -9.58
N GLN A 104 -12.46 0.31 -9.33
CA GLN A 104 -12.43 1.48 -10.21
C GLN A 104 -11.34 1.41 -11.28
N LYS A 105 -10.25 0.68 -11.03
CA LYS A 105 -9.20 0.42 -12.04
C LYS A 105 -9.33 -0.94 -12.73
N GLY A 106 -10.19 -1.83 -12.21
CA GLY A 106 -10.38 -3.19 -12.74
C GLY A 106 -9.14 -4.09 -12.62
N TRP A 107 -8.17 -3.70 -11.78
CA TRP A 107 -6.94 -4.46 -11.58
C TRP A 107 -7.21 -5.70 -10.71
N PRO A 108 -6.49 -6.82 -10.92
CA PRO A 108 -6.74 -8.05 -10.18
C PRO A 108 -6.40 -7.93 -8.69
N ASP A 109 -5.55 -6.98 -8.30
CA ASP A 109 -5.16 -6.78 -6.90
C ASP A 109 -4.62 -5.34 -6.69
N LEU A 110 -4.15 -5.04 -5.48
CA LEU A 110 -3.38 -3.85 -5.18
C LEU A 110 -2.17 -3.74 -6.13
N ALA A 111 -1.94 -2.52 -6.63
CA ALA A 111 -1.14 -2.29 -7.83
C ALA A 111 0.39 -2.35 -7.61
N TYR A 112 0.83 -2.28 -6.35
CA TYR A 112 2.24 -2.20 -5.94
C TYR A 112 2.64 -3.46 -5.16
N ASN A 113 3.88 -3.94 -5.34
CA ASN A 113 4.38 -5.10 -4.62
C ASN A 113 4.49 -4.85 -3.12
N PHE A 114 5.02 -3.69 -2.72
CA PHE A 114 5.20 -3.30 -1.33
C PHE A 114 4.67 -1.89 -1.06
N MET A 115 4.09 -1.71 0.13
CA MET A 115 3.64 -0.43 0.64
C MET A 115 4.45 -0.05 1.87
N VAL A 116 4.89 1.21 1.96
CA VAL A 116 5.64 1.75 3.09
C VAL A 116 4.84 2.87 3.73
N ASP A 117 4.51 2.73 5.01
CA ASP A 117 3.80 3.78 5.75
C ASP A 117 4.74 4.79 6.43
N ARG A 118 4.19 5.95 6.81
CA ARG A 118 4.94 7.04 7.48
C ARG A 118 5.56 6.67 8.82
N PHE A 119 5.28 5.47 9.35
CA PHE A 119 5.81 4.95 10.60
C PHE A 119 6.94 3.93 10.37
N GLY A 120 7.38 3.75 9.11
CA GLY A 120 8.47 2.85 8.76
C GLY A 120 8.11 1.37 8.71
N ARG A 121 6.82 1.03 8.60
CA ARG A 121 6.42 -0.37 8.39
C ARG A 121 6.27 -0.65 6.90
N VAL A 122 6.91 -1.73 6.45
CA VAL A 122 6.71 -2.31 5.11
C VAL A 122 5.54 -3.30 5.18
N TRP A 123 4.69 -3.29 4.16
CA TRP A 123 3.57 -4.20 4.00
C TRP A 123 3.66 -4.89 2.66
N GLU A 124 3.39 -6.19 2.61
CA GLU A 124 3.11 -6.89 1.36
C GLU A 124 1.83 -6.28 0.77
N GLY A 125 1.99 -5.60 -0.37
CA GLY A 125 0.91 -5.02 -1.13
C GLY A 125 0.25 -6.11 -1.97
N ARG A 126 0.74 -6.29 -3.19
CA ARG A 126 0.25 -7.30 -4.14
C ARG A 126 0.56 -8.72 -3.67
N THR A 127 -0.45 -9.58 -3.70
CA THR A 127 -0.40 -10.97 -3.24
C THR A 127 0.73 -11.75 -3.92
N GLY A 128 1.59 -12.41 -3.13
CA GLY A 128 2.72 -13.21 -3.61
C GLY A 128 4.02 -12.44 -3.80
N SER A 129 4.05 -11.14 -3.49
CA SER A 129 5.28 -10.32 -3.63
C SER A 129 6.37 -10.71 -2.64
N LEU A 130 6.01 -11.35 -1.52
CA LEU A 130 6.99 -11.95 -0.59
C LEU A 130 7.73 -13.12 -1.23
N ASP A 131 7.09 -13.87 -2.12
CA ASP A 131 7.61 -15.11 -2.69
C ASP A 131 8.31 -14.88 -4.04
N GLY A 132 7.74 -14.06 -4.92
CA GLY A 132 8.19 -13.92 -6.31
C GLY A 132 7.95 -12.55 -6.95
N PRO A 133 8.44 -12.36 -8.19
CA PRO A 133 8.40 -11.09 -8.91
C PRO A 133 7.05 -10.84 -9.59
N VAL A 134 5.99 -10.72 -8.79
CA VAL A 134 4.61 -10.49 -9.28
C VAL A 134 4.51 -9.14 -10.00
N LYS A 135 3.95 -9.11 -11.23
CA LYS A 135 3.80 -7.89 -12.05
C LYS A 135 2.81 -6.92 -11.40
N GLY A 136 3.25 -5.72 -11.04
CA GLY A 136 2.38 -4.62 -10.60
C GLY A 136 1.67 -3.89 -11.76
N ASP A 137 0.56 -3.21 -11.45
CA ASP A 137 -0.28 -2.51 -12.45
C ASP A 137 -0.10 -0.97 -12.43
N ALA A 138 0.57 -0.41 -11.42
CA ALA A 138 0.50 1.02 -11.08
C ALA A 138 1.27 1.98 -12.02
N THR A 139 1.56 1.55 -13.24
CA THR A 139 2.71 2.00 -14.03
C THR A 139 2.34 2.74 -15.32
N GLY A 140 1.06 3.08 -15.51
CA GLY A 140 0.56 3.73 -16.73
C GLY A 140 0.62 2.85 -17.98
N GLY A 141 0.67 1.53 -17.79
CA GLY A 141 0.79 0.53 -18.84
C GLY A 141 2.08 -0.29 -18.80
N SER A 142 3.08 0.05 -17.95
CA SER A 142 4.36 -0.70 -17.89
C SER A 142 4.11 -2.21 -17.77
N GLN A 143 4.62 -3.06 -18.66
CA GLN A 143 5.93 -3.04 -19.33
C GLN A 143 7.10 -3.41 -18.44
N GLY A 144 6.76 -4.16 -17.39
CA GLY A 144 7.56 -5.25 -16.87
C GLY A 144 8.91 -4.84 -16.35
N PHE A 145 9.76 -5.84 -16.17
CA PHE A 145 11.14 -5.69 -15.73
C PHE A 145 11.33 -4.91 -14.40
N ALA A 146 10.26 -4.64 -13.65
CA ALA A 146 10.29 -3.81 -12.45
C ALA A 146 9.37 -4.33 -11.34
N LEU A 147 9.83 -4.14 -10.09
CA LEU A 147 9.03 -4.32 -8.88
C LEU A 147 8.74 -2.96 -8.25
N LEU A 148 7.53 -2.82 -7.70
CA LEU A 148 6.95 -1.55 -7.28
C LEU A 148 6.89 -1.43 -5.76
N ALA A 149 7.55 -0.42 -5.21
CA ALA A 149 7.43 -0.03 -3.81
C ALA A 149 6.81 1.38 -3.72
N CYS A 150 5.84 1.56 -2.82
CA CYS A 150 5.01 2.76 -2.79
C CYS A 150 4.87 3.34 -1.38
N PHE A 151 5.15 4.63 -1.23
CA PHE A 151 4.86 5.37 -0.01
C PHE A 151 3.36 5.66 0.15
N ILE A 152 2.81 5.40 1.33
CA ILE A 152 1.46 5.85 1.69
C ILE A 152 1.53 7.33 2.10
N GLY A 153 1.17 8.21 1.17
CA GLY A 153 1.16 9.66 1.36
C GLY A 153 1.18 10.44 0.04
N ASP A 154 1.11 11.76 0.17
CA ASP A 154 1.47 12.71 -0.87
C ASP A 154 2.85 13.29 -0.52
N HIS A 155 3.74 13.22 -1.51
CA HIS A 155 5.13 13.64 -1.38
C HIS A 155 5.54 14.62 -2.46
N THR A 156 4.55 15.38 -2.96
CA THR A 156 4.76 16.51 -3.88
C THR A 156 5.57 17.60 -3.18
N SER A 157 5.08 18.07 -2.01
CA SER A 157 5.73 19.15 -1.24
C SER A 157 6.39 18.68 0.06
N GLU A 158 5.87 17.64 0.70
CA GLU A 158 6.39 17.09 1.97
C GLU A 158 7.22 15.81 1.70
N PRO A 159 8.45 15.67 2.20
CA PRO A 159 9.22 14.43 2.02
C PRO A 159 8.59 13.27 2.82
N PRO A 160 8.81 12.00 2.43
CA PRO A 160 8.52 10.87 3.31
C PRO A 160 9.29 11.00 4.63
N SER A 161 8.73 10.48 5.73
CA SER A 161 9.40 10.50 7.04
C SER A 161 10.72 9.73 7.01
N ALA A 162 11.65 10.03 7.91
CA ALA A 162 12.92 9.31 8.01
C ALA A 162 12.70 7.78 8.13
N ALA A 163 11.82 7.36 9.04
CA ALA A 163 11.46 5.96 9.21
C ALA A 163 10.89 5.31 7.92
N ALA A 164 10.11 6.05 7.13
CA ALA A 164 9.62 5.57 5.84
C ALA A 164 10.75 5.46 4.81
N LEU A 165 11.64 6.46 4.73
CA LEU A 165 12.80 6.43 3.82
C LEU A 165 13.73 5.24 4.14
N ASP A 166 13.98 4.98 5.41
CA ASP A 166 14.83 3.87 5.87
C ASP A 166 14.18 2.51 5.56
N ALA A 167 12.87 2.36 5.82
CA ALA A 167 12.11 1.16 5.47
C ALA A 167 11.99 0.93 3.95
N MET A 168 11.87 2.00 3.16
CA MET A 168 11.92 1.96 1.70
C MET A 168 13.31 1.53 1.21
N GLY A 169 14.39 2.07 1.80
CA GLY A 169 15.75 1.62 1.53
C GLY A 169 15.94 0.14 1.82
N ALA A 170 15.43 -0.35 2.96
CA ALA A 170 15.50 -1.76 3.34
C ALA A 170 14.84 -2.68 2.30
N VAL A 171 13.59 -2.40 1.90
CA VAL A 171 12.89 -3.24 0.90
C VAL A 171 13.53 -3.14 -0.49
N LEU A 172 14.00 -1.96 -0.91
CA LEU A 172 14.71 -1.80 -2.18
C LEU A 172 16.03 -2.58 -2.19
N GLY A 173 16.83 -2.51 -1.12
CA GLY A 173 18.09 -3.25 -1.00
C GLY A 173 17.88 -4.78 -0.97
N ALA A 174 16.86 -5.25 -0.27
CA ALA A 174 16.51 -6.67 -0.24
C ALA A 174 16.03 -7.20 -1.61
N LEU A 175 15.22 -6.43 -2.34
CA LEU A 175 14.82 -6.78 -3.71
C LEU A 175 16.00 -6.72 -4.67
N ALA A 176 16.91 -5.76 -4.51
CA ALA A 176 18.12 -5.64 -5.32
C ALA A 176 19.01 -6.89 -5.17
N LEU A 177 19.24 -7.37 -3.94
CA LEU A 177 19.92 -8.64 -3.69
C LEU A 177 19.21 -9.84 -4.31
N ARG A 178 17.90 -9.98 -4.05
CA ARG A 178 17.09 -11.11 -4.54
C ARG A 178 17.12 -11.22 -6.06
N HIS A 179 17.09 -10.10 -6.76
CA HIS A 179 16.98 -10.03 -8.23
C HIS A 179 18.29 -9.62 -8.93
N GLN A 180 19.42 -9.62 -8.21
CA GLN A 180 20.76 -9.32 -8.74
C GLN A 180 20.85 -7.94 -9.45
N ILE A 181 20.11 -6.96 -8.95
CA ILE A 181 20.10 -5.59 -9.48
C ILE A 181 21.21 -4.78 -8.81
N ASP A 182 22.13 -4.24 -9.60
CA ASP A 182 23.11 -3.28 -9.08
C ASP A 182 22.43 -1.93 -8.79
N VAL A 183 22.36 -1.55 -7.52
CA VAL A 183 21.75 -0.30 -7.04
C VAL A 183 22.77 0.74 -6.58
N ARG A 184 24.06 0.57 -6.94
CA ARG A 184 25.08 1.59 -6.67
C ARG A 184 24.79 2.91 -7.40
N PRO A 185 25.32 4.06 -6.90
CA PRO A 185 25.16 5.34 -7.57
C PRO A 185 25.58 5.31 -9.04
N GLY A 186 24.66 5.69 -9.93
CA GLY A 186 24.88 5.73 -11.38
C GLY A 186 24.57 4.43 -12.13
N SER A 187 24.24 3.33 -11.45
CA SER A 187 23.87 2.07 -12.09
C SER A 187 22.56 2.19 -12.87
N LYS A 188 22.52 1.56 -14.05
CA LYS A 188 21.45 1.70 -15.05
C LYS A 188 20.94 0.34 -15.52
N ALA A 189 19.67 0.33 -15.91
CA ALA A 189 19.03 -0.75 -16.64
C ALA A 189 18.62 -0.27 -18.03
N THR A 190 18.79 -1.13 -19.03
CA THR A 190 18.27 -0.94 -20.39
C THR A 190 17.34 -2.09 -20.74
N PHE A 191 16.18 -1.79 -21.30
CA PHE A 191 15.19 -2.78 -21.71
C PHE A 191 14.36 -2.25 -22.89
N VAL A 192 13.73 -3.17 -23.64
CA VAL A 192 12.73 -2.81 -24.64
C VAL A 192 11.41 -2.58 -23.91
N SER A 193 10.97 -1.33 -23.88
CA SER A 193 9.62 -1.00 -23.45
C SER A 193 8.62 -1.73 -24.35
N ARG A 194 7.59 -2.29 -23.73
CA ARG A 194 6.33 -2.61 -24.40
C ARG A 194 5.50 -1.27 -24.32
N GLY A 195 4.17 -1.17 -24.41
CA GLY A 195 3.50 0.16 -24.43
C GLY A 195 3.29 0.89 -23.07
N SER A 196 3.84 2.10 -22.86
CA SER A 196 3.40 3.08 -21.83
C SER A 196 3.00 4.43 -22.46
N ASN A 197 2.39 5.34 -21.68
CA ASN A 197 2.01 6.68 -22.17
C ASN A 197 3.19 7.67 -22.31
N LEU A 198 4.40 7.25 -21.96
CA LEU A 198 5.66 8.00 -22.14
C LEU A 198 6.62 7.27 -23.11
N HIS A 199 6.69 5.93 -23.00
CA HIS A 199 7.58 5.07 -23.78
C HIS A 199 6.76 4.06 -24.61
N PRO A 200 6.59 4.27 -25.93
CA PRO A 200 5.85 3.35 -26.79
C PRO A 200 6.45 1.94 -26.86
N ALA A 201 5.63 0.96 -27.27
CA ALA A 201 6.08 -0.42 -27.46
C ALA A 201 7.18 -0.52 -28.53
N GLY A 202 8.19 -1.34 -28.25
CA GLY A 202 9.41 -1.47 -29.06
C GLY A 202 10.50 -0.44 -28.76
N THR A 203 10.23 0.58 -27.94
CA THR A 203 11.21 1.63 -27.61
C THR A 203 12.30 1.11 -26.68
N SER A 204 13.58 1.30 -27.03
CA SER A 204 14.68 1.03 -26.10
C SER A 204 14.73 2.13 -25.03
N VAL A 205 14.54 1.76 -23.76
CA VAL A 205 14.52 2.66 -22.61
C VAL A 205 15.73 2.38 -21.74
N THR A 206 16.40 3.44 -21.27
CA THR A 206 17.49 3.35 -20.27
C THR A 206 17.17 4.22 -19.07
N THR A 207 17.27 3.64 -17.87
CA THR A 207 16.87 4.26 -16.60
C THR A 207 17.89 3.93 -15.50
N ALA A 208 17.86 4.69 -14.39
CA ALA A 208 18.51 4.26 -13.16
C ALA A 208 17.82 2.99 -12.61
N THR A 209 18.59 2.11 -11.95
CA THR A 209 18.06 0.86 -11.37
C THR A 209 17.15 1.07 -10.16
N ILE A 210 17.18 2.24 -9.53
CA ILE A 210 16.11 2.75 -8.66
C ILE A 210 15.58 4.03 -9.33
N ALA A 211 14.30 4.02 -9.73
CA ALA A 211 13.68 5.10 -10.48
C ALA A 211 12.33 5.52 -9.89
N GLY A 212 11.93 6.76 -10.14
CA GLY A 212 10.58 7.24 -9.81
C GLY A 212 9.60 6.90 -10.93
N HIS A 213 8.32 6.71 -10.60
CA HIS A 213 7.28 6.41 -11.60
C HIS A 213 7.27 7.38 -12.81
N ARG A 214 7.52 8.69 -12.59
CA ARG A 214 7.67 9.71 -13.64
C ARG A 214 8.74 9.42 -14.70
N ASN A 215 9.68 8.50 -14.45
CA ASN A 215 10.66 8.08 -15.45
C ASN A 215 10.07 7.08 -16.47
N MET A 216 8.91 6.47 -16.18
CA MET A 216 8.27 5.43 -16.99
C MET A 216 6.93 5.86 -17.62
N SER A 217 6.25 6.84 -17.03
CA SER A 217 4.94 7.33 -17.46
C SER A 217 4.81 8.84 -17.19
N ARG A 218 3.92 9.51 -17.93
CA ARG A 218 3.57 10.92 -17.75
C ARG A 218 2.77 11.08 -16.44
N THR A 219 3.47 11.42 -15.35
CA THR A 219 2.90 11.59 -14.00
C THR A 219 3.82 12.44 -13.12
N SER A 220 3.29 13.04 -12.05
CA SER A 220 4.07 13.66 -10.98
C SER A 220 4.61 12.64 -9.96
N CYS A 221 4.11 11.40 -9.92
CA CYS A 221 4.54 10.36 -8.97
C CYS A 221 6.07 10.11 -9.05
N PRO A 222 6.81 9.99 -7.92
CA PRO A 222 6.38 9.88 -6.52
C PRO A 222 6.24 11.23 -5.78
N GLY A 223 6.00 12.33 -6.49
CA GLY A 223 6.00 13.69 -5.94
C GLY A 223 7.41 14.28 -5.86
N ASP A 224 7.53 15.61 -5.99
CA ASP A 224 8.83 16.29 -6.15
C ASP A 224 9.72 16.22 -4.92
N ALA A 225 9.14 16.28 -3.72
CA ALA A 225 9.89 16.13 -2.47
C ALA A 225 10.46 14.71 -2.32
N CYS A 226 9.73 13.65 -2.68
CA CYS A 226 10.29 12.30 -2.72
C CYS A 226 11.30 12.11 -3.87
N TYR A 227 11.01 12.64 -5.07
CA TYR A 227 11.83 12.40 -6.26
C TYR A 227 13.26 12.93 -6.11
N ARG A 228 13.44 14.10 -5.47
CA ARG A 228 14.77 14.65 -5.13
C ARG A 228 15.58 13.78 -4.15
N LEU A 229 14.93 12.89 -3.41
CA LEU A 229 15.56 12.02 -2.41
C LEU A 229 15.96 10.65 -2.98
N LEU A 230 15.59 10.32 -4.23
CA LEU A 230 16.00 9.05 -4.86
C LEU A 230 17.53 8.88 -4.88
N PRO A 231 18.35 9.82 -5.40
CA PRO A 231 19.79 9.62 -5.48
C PRO A 231 20.51 9.87 -4.16
N SER A 232 19.97 10.75 -3.31
CA SER A 232 20.64 11.27 -2.11
C SER A 232 20.27 10.54 -0.81
N ARG A 233 19.15 9.80 -0.78
CA ARG A 233 18.69 9.01 0.37
C ARG A 233 18.39 7.57 0.03
N LEU A 234 17.53 7.31 -0.96
CA LEU A 234 17.03 5.95 -1.22
C LEU A 234 18.09 5.04 -1.85
N VAL A 235 18.88 5.55 -2.81
CA VAL A 235 20.03 4.81 -3.37
C VAL A 235 21.06 4.45 -2.28
N PRO A 236 21.60 5.39 -1.47
CA PRO A 236 22.49 5.04 -0.35
C PRO A 236 21.88 4.05 0.65
N ALA A 237 20.60 4.22 1.02
CA ALA A 237 19.93 3.32 1.94
C ALA A 237 19.75 1.91 1.37
N ALA A 238 19.43 1.77 0.08
CA ALA A 238 19.33 0.48 -0.61
C ALA A 238 20.70 -0.21 -0.74
N VAL A 239 21.77 0.54 -1.05
CA VAL A 239 23.15 0.03 -1.07
C VAL A 239 23.56 -0.52 0.30
N ALA A 240 23.31 0.24 1.37
CA ALA A 240 23.60 -0.19 2.74
C ALA A 240 22.77 -1.42 3.16
N ALA A 241 21.46 -1.41 2.87
CA ALA A 241 20.55 -2.52 3.17
C ALA A 241 20.87 -3.81 2.38
N ALA A 242 21.46 -3.66 1.18
CA ALA A 242 21.95 -4.76 0.37
C ALA A 242 23.36 -5.26 0.78
N GLY A 243 24.02 -4.62 1.76
CA GLY A 243 25.40 -4.94 2.13
C GLY A 243 26.40 -4.72 0.98
N LEU A 244 26.01 -3.97 -0.06
CA LEU A 244 26.89 -3.64 -1.17
C LEU A 244 27.88 -2.58 -0.71
N ALA A 245 29.18 -2.81 -0.97
CA ALA A 245 30.20 -1.82 -0.66
C ALA A 245 29.86 -0.50 -1.37
N ALA A 246 29.66 0.57 -0.58
CA ALA A 246 29.49 1.91 -1.13
C ALA A 246 30.73 2.27 -1.95
N PRO A 247 30.58 2.96 -3.10
CA PRO A 247 31.75 3.52 -3.77
C PRO A 247 32.48 4.45 -2.80
N PRO A 248 33.83 4.50 -2.83
CA PRO A 248 34.56 5.43 -1.98
C PRO A 248 34.05 6.86 -2.22
N PRO A 249 33.98 7.69 -1.18
CA PRO A 249 33.49 9.06 -1.33
C PRO A 249 34.31 9.77 -2.41
N ALA A 250 33.63 10.42 -3.35
CA ALA A 250 34.30 11.25 -4.33
C ALA A 250 35.16 12.28 -3.58
N ALA A 251 36.47 12.23 -3.81
CA ALA A 251 37.40 13.16 -3.18
C ALA A 251 36.92 14.60 -3.48
N PRO A 252 36.98 15.53 -2.51
CA PRO A 252 36.55 16.90 -2.75
C PRO A 252 37.35 17.44 -3.93
N SER A 253 36.65 17.87 -4.99
CA SER A 253 37.26 18.53 -6.13
C SER A 253 37.98 19.77 -5.62
N SER A 254 39.31 19.67 -5.51
CA SER A 254 40.15 20.79 -5.11
C SER A 254 39.86 21.95 -6.05
N THR A 255 39.28 23.02 -5.52
CA THR A 255 39.11 24.25 -6.28
C THR A 255 40.51 24.80 -6.47
N ALA A 256 41.09 24.57 -7.65
CA ALA A 256 42.43 25.03 -7.96
C ALA A 256 42.48 26.55 -7.77
N ALA A 257 43.20 26.99 -6.74
CA ALA A 257 43.43 28.39 -6.49
C ALA A 257 44.12 28.99 -7.72
N VAL A 258 43.58 30.07 -8.26
CA VAL A 258 44.21 30.82 -9.36
C VAL A 258 45.54 31.37 -8.82
N PRO A 259 46.70 30.97 -9.37
CA PRO A 259 47.97 31.48 -8.89
C PRO A 259 48.12 32.94 -9.34
N SER A 260 48.35 33.82 -8.36
CA SER A 260 48.63 35.24 -8.59
C SER A 260 50.09 35.46 -9.02
N ALA A 261 50.28 36.42 -9.93
CA ALA A 261 51.53 37.07 -10.32
C ALA A 261 52.62 36.23 -11.03
N ALA A 262 52.80 36.53 -12.32
CA ALA A 262 54.08 36.45 -13.02
C ALA A 262 54.59 37.89 -13.30
N PRO A 263 55.91 38.14 -13.35
CA PRO A 263 56.49 39.48 -13.51
C PRO A 263 56.32 40.06 -14.93
N PRO A 264 56.43 41.40 -15.10
CA PRO A 264 56.11 42.06 -16.36
C PRO A 264 57.19 41.91 -17.44
N VAL A 265 56.76 41.83 -18.70
CA VAL A 265 57.59 41.85 -19.91
C VAL A 265 57.34 43.20 -20.62
N PRO A 266 58.36 43.89 -21.18
CA PRO A 266 58.19 45.25 -21.68
C PRO A 266 57.29 45.36 -22.92
N SER A 267 56.61 46.50 -23.01
CA SER A 267 55.60 46.83 -24.01
C SER A 267 56.17 47.11 -25.40
N THR A 268 55.53 46.52 -26.42
CA THR A 268 55.45 47.09 -27.77
C THR A 268 53.99 47.11 -28.21
N ALA A 269 53.58 48.24 -28.79
CA ALA A 269 52.25 48.49 -29.35
C ALA A 269 52.42 48.95 -30.81
N PRO A 270 51.34 49.23 -31.60
CA PRO A 270 49.91 48.96 -31.37
C PRO A 270 49.22 48.28 -32.59
N ALA A 271 47.96 47.85 -32.42
CA ALA A 271 46.96 47.86 -33.49
C ALA A 271 45.54 47.94 -32.89
N THR A 272 44.76 48.93 -33.30
CA THR A 272 43.38 49.21 -32.83
C THR A 272 42.37 48.81 -33.93
N VAL A 273 41.05 48.91 -33.63
CA VAL A 273 39.88 48.98 -34.55
C VAL A 273 39.14 47.65 -34.79
N PRO A 274 37.78 47.58 -34.69
CA PRO A 274 36.86 48.33 -33.81
C PRO A 274 35.80 47.42 -33.12
N ALA A 275 34.94 48.00 -32.26
CA ALA A 275 33.74 47.34 -31.75
C ALA A 275 32.54 47.52 -32.71
N ILE A 276 31.61 46.56 -32.71
CA ILE A 276 30.31 46.58 -33.44
C ILE A 276 29.19 46.22 -32.43
N PRO A 277 27.98 46.83 -32.51
CA PRO A 277 27.10 47.04 -31.35
C PRO A 277 26.01 45.96 -31.17
N PRO A 278 25.23 45.98 -30.07
CA PRO A 278 24.20 44.99 -29.79
C PRO A 278 22.83 45.33 -30.41
N GLY A 279 22.13 44.30 -30.88
CA GLY A 279 20.70 44.34 -31.17
C GLY A 279 20.31 43.37 -32.28
N GLU A 280 19.42 42.41 -31.99
CA GLU A 280 18.04 42.49 -32.48
C GLU A 280 17.12 41.48 -31.78
N THR A 281 15.84 41.84 -31.69
CA THR A 281 14.74 41.02 -31.14
C THR A 281 14.06 40.24 -32.26
N VAL A 282 13.64 38.99 -31.99
CA VAL A 282 12.77 38.21 -32.91
C VAL A 282 11.49 37.77 -32.18
N PRO A 283 10.29 37.97 -32.75
CA PRO A 283 8.99 37.71 -32.10
C PRO A 283 8.52 36.24 -32.24
N PRO A 284 7.47 35.82 -31.49
CA PRO A 284 6.98 34.44 -31.49
C PRO A 284 5.68 34.22 -32.29
N GLU A 285 5.75 33.42 -33.36
CA GLU A 285 4.62 32.75 -34.05
C GLU A 285 5.17 31.49 -34.74
N SER A 286 4.43 30.40 -34.99
CA SER A 286 3.11 29.95 -34.51
C SER A 286 3.02 28.43 -34.73
N LEU A 287 2.56 27.66 -33.73
CA LEU A 287 2.09 26.27 -33.91
C LEU A 287 0.91 25.98 -32.96
N SER A 288 -0.17 26.72 -33.15
CA SER A 288 -1.50 26.28 -32.68
C SER A 288 -2.10 25.32 -33.70
N GLN A 289 -2.18 24.03 -33.36
CA GLN A 289 -3.37 23.16 -33.56
C GLN A 289 -3.04 21.68 -33.28
N LEU A 290 -3.57 21.17 -32.15
CA LEU A 290 -4.34 19.92 -31.98
C LEU A 290 -4.67 19.80 -30.46
N PRO A 291 -5.76 19.13 -30.06
CA PRO A 291 -6.47 19.48 -28.83
C PRO A 291 -5.73 19.09 -27.54
N LEU A 292 -5.57 20.09 -26.67
CA LEU A 292 -5.33 19.89 -25.25
C LEU A 292 -6.67 19.60 -24.56
N ASP A 293 -6.94 18.32 -24.28
CA ASP A 293 -7.85 17.96 -23.18
C ASP A 293 -7.01 17.77 -21.91
N PRO A 294 -6.87 18.80 -21.05
CA PRO A 294 -6.49 18.55 -19.68
C PRO A 294 -7.62 17.76 -19.02
N ALA A 295 -7.33 16.56 -18.54
CA ALA A 295 -8.24 15.88 -17.63
C ALA A 295 -8.55 16.85 -16.47
N PRO A 296 -9.83 17.18 -16.20
CA PRO A 296 -10.15 18.17 -15.19
C PRO A 296 -9.60 17.70 -13.84
N PRO A 297 -9.11 18.62 -12.99
CA PRO A 297 -8.76 18.25 -11.62
C PRO A 297 -10.01 17.64 -10.97
N PRO A 298 -9.86 16.57 -10.15
CA PRO A 298 -11.01 15.98 -9.49
C PRO A 298 -11.69 17.05 -8.65
N THR A 299 -12.91 17.42 -9.02
CA THR A 299 -13.80 18.22 -8.20
C THR A 299 -14.13 17.41 -6.96
N VAL A 300 -13.37 17.64 -5.89
CA VAL A 300 -13.73 17.16 -4.56
C VAL A 300 -14.94 17.98 -4.10
N SER A 301 -16.13 17.55 -4.54
CA SER A 301 -17.34 17.85 -3.77
C SER A 301 -17.12 17.28 -2.37
N PRO A 302 -17.24 18.09 -1.30
CA PRO A 302 -17.23 17.57 0.04
C PRO A 302 -18.38 16.56 0.17
N ALA A 303 -18.11 15.42 0.82
CA ALA A 303 -19.16 14.45 1.10
C ALA A 303 -20.33 15.14 1.83
N PRO A 304 -21.60 14.86 1.48
CA PRO A 304 -22.73 15.47 2.16
C PRO A 304 -22.68 15.11 3.65
N PRO A 305 -22.79 16.09 4.57
CA PRO A 305 -22.73 15.81 5.99
C PRO A 305 -23.93 14.95 6.42
N GLY A 306 -23.68 13.82 7.10
CA GLY A 306 -24.74 13.09 7.80
C GLY A 306 -24.70 11.55 7.82
N LEU A 307 -23.74 10.86 7.18
CA LEU A 307 -23.75 9.38 7.19
C LEU A 307 -23.16 8.73 8.46
N LEU A 308 -22.37 9.48 9.25
CA LEU A 308 -21.89 9.02 10.57
C LEU A 308 -22.83 9.40 11.74
N ASP A 309 -23.86 10.21 11.48
CA ASP A 309 -24.76 10.75 12.51
C ASP A 309 -26.01 9.87 12.76
N ARG A 310 -26.18 8.80 11.98
CA ARG A 310 -27.33 7.88 12.09
C ARG A 310 -27.03 6.57 12.84
N VAL A 311 -25.79 6.38 13.29
CA VAL A 311 -25.38 5.26 14.16
C VAL A 311 -25.24 5.70 15.63
N SER A 312 -24.88 6.97 15.88
CA SER A 312 -24.73 7.51 17.25
C SER A 312 -26.06 7.86 17.92
N ARG A 313 -27.04 8.39 17.18
CA ARG A 313 -28.32 8.86 17.77
C ARG A 313 -29.28 7.77 18.25
N THR A 314 -29.00 6.50 17.95
CA THR A 314 -29.69 5.34 18.56
C THR A 314 -29.06 4.89 19.88
N ALA A 315 -27.87 5.37 20.23
CA ALA A 315 -27.19 5.07 21.50
C ALA A 315 -27.50 6.09 22.61
N GLU A 316 -27.65 7.37 22.29
CA GLU A 316 -27.84 8.43 23.30
C GLU A 316 -29.25 8.44 23.96
N ARG A 317 -30.30 7.92 23.29
CA ARG A 317 -31.69 8.10 23.75
C ARG A 317 -32.15 7.08 24.81
N ARG A 318 -31.31 6.79 25.82
CA ARG A 318 -31.74 6.02 27.02
C ARG A 318 -30.83 6.14 28.26
N ARG A 319 -30.36 7.34 28.62
CA ARG A 319 -29.78 7.61 29.96
C ARG A 319 -30.26 8.94 30.54
N GLU A 320 -31.17 8.85 31.50
CA GLU A 320 -31.40 9.81 32.59
C GLU A 320 -31.31 9.00 33.91
N PRO A 321 -30.90 9.60 35.05
CA PRO A 321 -30.36 8.86 36.18
C PRO A 321 -31.40 8.56 37.28
N VAL A 322 -31.23 7.43 37.98
CA VAL A 322 -31.86 7.19 39.29
C VAL A 322 -30.82 6.58 40.24
N ALA A 323 -30.85 7.04 41.49
CA ALA A 323 -29.88 6.71 42.54
C ALA A 323 -30.15 5.34 43.23
N ALA A 324 -29.31 5.04 44.21
CA ALA A 324 -29.25 3.76 44.94
C ALA A 324 -30.56 3.33 45.64
N GLY A 325 -30.79 2.01 45.71
CA GLY A 325 -31.86 1.42 46.52
C GLY A 325 -31.92 -0.10 46.45
N ALA A 326 -31.60 -0.75 47.58
CA ALA A 326 -31.95 -2.08 48.12
C ALA A 326 -32.49 -3.26 47.25
N ALA A 327 -32.24 -4.47 47.76
CA ALA A 327 -32.63 -5.75 47.16
C ALA A 327 -34.12 -6.13 47.29
N ALA A 328 -34.63 -6.86 46.30
CA ALA A 328 -35.60 -7.96 46.46
C ALA A 328 -35.64 -8.80 45.17
N GLY A 329 -35.85 -10.11 45.28
CA GLY A 329 -35.92 -11.01 44.12
C GLY A 329 -37.34 -11.27 43.63
N ALA A 330 -37.48 -11.74 42.38
CA ALA A 330 -38.65 -12.44 41.89
C ALA A 330 -38.26 -13.45 40.79
N LEU A 331 -39.00 -14.54 40.73
CA LEU A 331 -38.78 -15.73 39.90
C LEU A 331 -39.97 -15.91 38.92
N LEU A 332 -39.86 -16.82 37.94
CA LEU A 332 -40.87 -17.18 36.91
C LEU A 332 -41.04 -16.13 35.77
N THR A 333 -41.41 -16.49 34.53
CA THR A 333 -41.94 -17.78 34.00
C THR A 333 -41.51 -18.05 32.55
N VAL A 334 -41.58 -19.31 32.11
CA VAL A 334 -41.44 -19.75 30.72
C VAL A 334 -42.81 -20.05 30.09
N ALA A 335 -43.11 -19.45 28.94
CA ALA A 335 -44.00 -19.93 27.87
C ALA A 335 -43.80 -19.00 26.64
N GLY A 336 -43.84 -19.41 25.37
CA GLY A 336 -44.18 -20.71 24.80
C GLY A 336 -45.36 -20.60 23.83
N MET A 337 -45.11 -20.43 22.52
CA MET A 337 -46.09 -20.70 21.45
C MET A 337 -45.42 -21.02 20.12
N ALA A 338 -45.96 -22.02 19.43
CA ALA A 338 -45.66 -22.34 18.03
C ALA A 338 -46.95 -22.77 17.31
N ALA A 339 -47.25 -22.14 16.19
CA ALA A 339 -48.17 -22.55 15.11
C ALA A 339 -47.92 -21.58 13.94
N LEU A 340 -47.53 -21.97 12.72
CA LEU A 340 -48.02 -22.98 11.76
C LEU A 340 -49.37 -22.62 11.10
N VAL A 341 -49.31 -22.04 9.89
CA VAL A 341 -50.32 -22.20 8.83
C VAL A 341 -49.60 -22.34 7.47
N LEU A 342 -50.18 -23.11 6.54
CA LEU A 342 -49.55 -23.67 5.34
C LEU A 342 -49.81 -22.92 4.02
N ARG A 343 -48.87 -23.11 3.09
CA ARG A 343 -49.03 -23.26 1.61
C ARG A 343 -50.12 -22.47 0.86
N ARG A 344 -49.70 -21.85 -0.25
CA ARG A 344 -50.21 -22.24 -1.59
C ARG A 344 -49.05 -22.44 -2.58
N ARG A 345 -49.19 -23.46 -3.43
CA ARG A 345 -48.40 -23.67 -4.67
C ARG A 345 -49.27 -23.23 -5.86
N GLY A 346 -48.63 -22.79 -6.94
CA GLY A 346 -49.29 -22.55 -8.23
C GLY A 346 -48.26 -22.23 -9.32
N ASN A 347 -47.97 -23.25 -10.13
CA ASN A 347 -47.41 -23.29 -11.50
C ASN A 347 -46.76 -22.03 -12.10
N ARG A 348 -45.51 -22.12 -12.62
CA ARG A 348 -45.10 -22.83 -13.86
C ARG A 348 -45.83 -22.33 -15.11
N GLU A 349 -45.10 -21.57 -15.91
CA GLU A 349 -45.08 -21.76 -17.36
C GLU A 349 -43.62 -21.66 -17.83
N ALA A 350 -43.27 -22.47 -18.82
CA ALA A 350 -41.95 -22.50 -19.43
C ALA A 350 -42.14 -22.38 -20.94
N THR A 351 -41.45 -21.43 -21.56
CA THR A 351 -41.42 -21.26 -23.02
C THR A 351 -40.11 -21.83 -23.59
N PRO A 352 -40.11 -22.25 -24.88
CA PRO A 352 -39.16 -23.26 -25.34
C PRO A 352 -37.82 -22.68 -25.80
N ARG A 353 -36.82 -23.57 -25.91
CA ARG A 353 -35.70 -23.36 -26.84
C ARG A 353 -36.23 -23.50 -28.27
N GLU A 354 -35.89 -22.53 -29.12
CA GLU A 354 -35.77 -22.76 -30.56
C GLU A 354 -34.35 -22.38 -30.98
N ASP A 355 -33.66 -23.36 -31.54
CA ASP A 355 -32.45 -23.20 -32.35
C ASP A 355 -32.34 -24.49 -33.16
N PRO A 356 -32.66 -24.44 -34.47
CA PRO A 356 -31.60 -24.76 -35.42
C PRO A 356 -31.73 -24.06 -36.78
N HIS A 357 -30.68 -23.39 -37.24
CA HIS A 357 -30.14 -23.67 -38.59
C HIS A 357 -28.72 -23.15 -38.80
N HIS A 358 -27.82 -24.07 -39.11
CA HIS A 358 -26.69 -23.83 -40.01
C HIS A 358 -27.11 -24.34 -41.39
N PRO A 359 -26.75 -23.63 -42.47
CA PRO A 359 -26.09 -24.33 -43.57
C PRO A 359 -24.90 -23.54 -44.17
N ASP A 360 -23.96 -24.32 -44.71
CA ASP A 360 -23.16 -24.10 -45.92
C ASP A 360 -22.27 -22.85 -46.11
N GLU A 361 -20.95 -23.08 -46.03
CA GLU A 361 -19.98 -22.53 -46.99
C GLU A 361 -20.27 -23.06 -48.41
N PRO A 362 -19.83 -22.34 -49.45
CA PRO A 362 -18.79 -22.96 -50.29
C PRO A 362 -17.69 -22.01 -50.81
N ASP A 363 -16.55 -22.65 -51.12
CA ASP A 363 -15.36 -22.23 -51.92
C ASP A 363 -14.47 -21.05 -51.48
#